data_AF-X1NGA3-F1
#
_entry.id   AF-X1NGA3-F1
#
_cell.length_a   1.000
_cell.length_b   1.000
_cell.length_c   1.000
_cell.angle_alpha   90.00
_cell.angle_beta   90.00
_cell.angle_gamma   90.00
#
_symmetry.space_group_name_H-M   'P 1'
#
loop_
_entity.id
_entity.type
_entity.pdbx_description
1 polymer ?
#
loop_
_entity_poly.entity_id
_entity_poly.type
_entity_poly.pdbx_seq_one_letter_code
_entity_poly.pdbx_strand_id
1 'polypeptide(L)' 'MLPAIVFVIPFFLLFKFLGLIDTYSGIILPYLTFEIPFAVWILISFFKKIPREIDEMAMIDGASFLT' A
#
# COMPACT_ATOMS: atom_id res chain seq x y z
N MET A 1 -7.87 1.80 15.54
CA MET A 1 -8.35 1.11 14.32
C MET A 1 -9.86 1.11 14.38
N LEU A 2 -10.55 1.68 13.39
CA LEU A 2 -12.00 1.49 13.29
C LEU A 2 -12.26 0.00 13.04
N PRO A 3 -13.20 -0.64 13.75
CA PRO A 3 -13.48 -2.06 13.55
C PRO A 3 -13.86 -2.36 12.08
N ALA A 4 -13.29 -3.41 11.50
CA ALA A 4 -13.55 -3.79 10.10
C ALA A 4 -15.04 -3.96 9.80
N ILE A 5 -15.82 -4.40 10.80
CA ILE A 5 -17.28 -4.57 10.72
C ILE A 5 -18.01 -3.27 10.35
N VAL A 6 -17.48 -2.10 10.71
CA VAL A 6 -18.08 -0.79 10.40
C VAL A 6 -18.13 -0.54 8.89
N PHE A 7 -17.20 -1.14 8.14
CA PHE A 7 -17.08 -0.94 6.70
C PHE A 7 -17.90 -1.95 5.88
N VAL A 8 -18.50 -2.97 6.51
CA VAL A 8 -19.24 -4.02 5.79
C VAL A 8 -20.43 -3.47 5.00
N ILE A 9 -21.26 -2.63 5.63
CA ILE A 9 -22.45 -2.07 4.97
C ILE A 9 -22.05 -1.12 3.82
N PRO A 10 -21.14 -0.15 4.00
CA PRO A 10 -20.67 0.71 2.91
C PRO A 10 -20.07 -0.06 1.73
N PHE A 11 -19.18 -1.02 1.99
CA PHE A 11 -18.55 -1.81 0.91
C PHE A 11 -19.56 -2.71 0.20
N PHE A 12 -20.51 -3.30 0.94
CA PHE A 12 -21.56 -4.11 0.33
C PHE A 12 -22.41 -3.29 -0.66
N LEU A 13 -22.84 -2.09 -0.26
CA LEU A 13 -23.61 -1.20 -1.15
C LEU A 13 -22.79 -0.77 -2.36
N LEU A 14 -21.52 -0.40 -2.16
CA LEU A 14 -20.60 -0.01 -3.23
C LEU A 14 -20.38 -1.14 -4.23
N PHE A 15 -20.07 -2.34 -3.76
CA PHE A 15 -19.79 -3.48 -4.64
C PHE A 15 -21.04 -4.02 -5.31
N LYS A 16 -22.21 -3.89 -4.66
CA LYS A 16 -23.49 -4.15 -5.32
C LYS A 16 -23.73 -3.19 -6.47
N PHE A 17 -23.47 -1.90 -6.28
CA PHE A 17 -23.59 -0.89 -7.34
C PHE A 17 -22.60 -1.14 -8.48
N LEU A 18 -21.37 -1.54 -8.17
CA LEU A 18 -20.32 -1.82 -9.15
C LEU A 18 -20.42 -3.22 -9.80
N GLY A 19 -21.36 -4.07 -9.38
CA GLY A 19 -21.46 -5.46 -9.87
C GLY A 19 -20.30 -6.36 -9.45
N LEU A 20 -19.62 -6.04 -8.34
CA LEU A 20 -18.43 -6.74 -7.83
C LEU A 20 -18.76 -7.78 -6.75
N ILE A 21 -20.03 -8.00 -6.45
CA ILE A 21 -20.46 -9.04 -5.50
C ILE A 21 -20.06 -10.42 -6.04
N ASP A 22 -19.53 -11.27 -5.15
CA ASP A 22 -19.06 -12.62 -5.46
C ASP A 22 -17.95 -12.71 -6.52
N THR A 23 -17.15 -11.64 -6.66
CA THR A 23 -15.98 -11.61 -7.55
C THR A 23 -14.68 -11.52 -6.75
N TYR A 24 -13.57 -12.00 -7.34
CA TYR A 24 -12.24 -11.84 -6.74
C TYR A 24 -11.88 -10.37 -6.52
N SER A 25 -12.21 -9.49 -7.46
CA SER A 25 -11.97 -8.04 -7.33
C SER A 25 -12.77 -7.43 -6.17
N GLY A 26 -13.99 -7.91 -5.90
CA GLY A 26 -14.79 -7.52 -4.75
C GLY A 26 -14.13 -7.84 -3.39
N ILE A 27 -13.29 -8.88 -3.32
CA ILE A 27 -12.53 -9.23 -2.09
C ILE A 27 -11.14 -8.57 -2.08
N ILE A 28 -10.48 -8.45 -3.23
CA ILE A 28 -9.14 -7.85 -3.33
C ILE A 28 -9.17 -6.37 -2.91
N LEU A 29 -10.14 -5.58 -3.38
CA LEU A 29 -10.16 -4.13 -3.15
C LEU A 29 -10.25 -3.71 -1.67
N PRO A 30 -11.12 -4.30 -0.83
CA PRO A 30 -11.13 -4.01 0.61
C PRO A 30 -9.80 -4.35 1.27
N TYR A 31 -9.24 -5.53 0.96
CA TYR A 31 -7.96 -5.97 1.52
C TYR A 31 -6.85 -4.97 1.20
N LEU A 32 -6.74 -4.56 -0.07
CA LEU A 32 -5.76 -3.53 -0.46
C LEU A 32 -5.96 -2.22 0.29
N THR A 33 -7.21 -1.79 0.50
CA THR A 33 -7.51 -0.51 1.19
C THR A 33 -7.00 -0.49 2.62
N PHE A 34 -7.04 -1.62 3.34
CA PHE A 34 -6.59 -1.69 4.74
C PHE A 34 -5.14 -2.13 4.89
N GLU A 35 -4.66 -3.04 4.04
CA GLU A 35 -3.31 -3.62 4.18
C GLU A 35 -2.22 -2.75 3.55
N ILE A 36 -2.49 -2.09 2.40
CA ILE A 36 -1.48 -1.25 1.73
C ILE A 36 -0.97 -0.13 2.63
N PRO A 37 -1.81 0.68 3.31
CA PRO A 37 -1.31 1.78 4.13
C PRO A 37 -0.37 1.29 5.24
N PHE A 38 -0.66 0.13 5.81
CA PHE A 38 0.18 -0.48 6.83
C PHE A 38 1.51 -0.98 6.27
N ALA A 39 1.47 -1.68 5.13
CA ALA A 39 2.68 -2.14 4.44
C ALA A 39 3.58 -0.97 4.03
N VAL A 40 3.00 0.09 3.46
CA VAL A 40 3.72 1.31 3.07
C VAL A 40 4.33 1.99 4.29
N TRP A 41 3.59 2.09 5.40
CA TRP A 41 4.12 2.67 6.63
C TRP A 41 5.33 1.90 7.16
N ILE A 42 5.27 0.57 7.14
CA ILE A 42 6.40 -0.29 7.48
C ILE A 42 7.57 -0.03 6.53
N LEU A 43 7.36 -0.09 5.22
CA LEU A 43 8.42 0.10 4.22
C LEU A 43 9.11 1.46 4.38
N ILE A 44 8.35 2.53 4.57
CA ILE A 44 8.90 3.87 4.83
C ILE A 44 9.76 3.86 6.09
N SER A 45 9.34 3.17 7.15
CA SER A 45 10.12 3.08 8.39
C SER A 45 11.46 2.36 8.21
N PHE A 46 11.55 1.43 7.26
CA PHE A 46 12.79 0.77 6.88
C PHE A 46 13.66 1.67 6.00
N PHE A 47 13.10 2.22 4.91
CA PHE A 47 13.86 3.07 3.99
C PHE A 47 14.45 4.31 4.69
N LYS A 48 13.72 4.92 5.63
CA LYS A 48 14.22 6.07 6.41
C LYS A 48 15.44 5.77 7.28
N LYS A 49 15.77 4.49 7.52
CA LYS A 49 16.97 4.10 8.27
C LYS A 49 18.22 4.05 7.39
N ILE A 50 18.07 4.03 6.07
CA ILE A 50 19.19 3.99 5.14
C ILE A 50 19.79 5.42 5.06
N PRO A 51 21.08 5.60 5.37
CA PRO A 51 21.75 6.90 5.24
C PRO A 51 21.77 7.34 3.77
N ARG A 52 21.45 8.61 3.53
CA ARG A 52 21.47 9.21 2.19
C ARG A 52 22.88 9.26 1.58
N GLU A 53 23.90 9.26 2.42
CA GLU A 53 25.33 9.25 2.03
C GLU A 53 25.67 8.06 1.13
N ILE A 54 24.97 6.93 1.27
CA ILE A 54 25.18 5.75 0.43
C ILE A 54 24.82 6.07 -1.03
N ASP A 55 23.71 6.77 -1.26
CA ASP A 55 23.29 7.17 -2.59
C ASP A 55 24.27 8.18 -3.20
N GLU A 56 24.80 9.10 -2.38
CA GLU A 56 25.79 10.10 -2.80
C GLU A 56 27.13 9.44 -3.20
N MET A 57 27.58 8.43 -2.46
CA MET A 57 28.78 7.66 -2.81
C MET A 57 28.57 6.90 -4.13
N ALA A 58 27.42 6.25 -4.31
CA ALA A 58 27.11 5.57 -5.56
C ALA A 58 27.17 6.51 -6.77
N MET A 59 26.63 7.74 -6.61
CA MET A 59 26.69 8.76 -7.67
C MET A 59 28.11 9.21 -8.00
N ILE A 60 29.02 9.26 -7.02
CA ILE A 60 30.45 9.56 -7.25
C ILE A 60 31.11 8.45 -8.08
N ASP A 61 30.72 7.19 -7.85
CA ASP A 61 31.22 6.02 -8.60
C ASP A 61 30.63 5.92 -10.02
N GLY A 62 29.80 6.88 -10.44
CA GLY A 62 29.19 6.94 -11.76
C GLY A 62 27.83 6.25 -11.86
N ALA A 63 27.25 5.81 -10.73
CA ALA A 63 25.89 5.30 -10.68
C ALA A 63 24.87 6.44 -10.90
N SER A 64 23.70 6.08 -11.44
CA SER A 64 22.59 7.02 -11.59
C SER A 64 21.53 6.72 -10.54
N PHE A 65 20.58 7.62 -10.31
CA PHE A 65 19.51 7.38 -9.35
C PHE A 65 18.70 6.09 -9.63
N LEU A 66 18.71 5.59 -10.88
CA LEU A 66 18.00 4.38 -11.29
C LEU A 66 18.90 3.14 -11.46
N THR A 67 20.22 3.28 -11.40
CA THR A 67 21.20 2.23 -11.72
C THR A 67 22.38 2.31 -10.77
#